data_AF-A0A1B1YAY7-F1
#
_entry.id   AF-A0A1B1YAY7-F1
#
_cell.length_a   1.000
_cell.length_b   1.000
_cell.length_c   1.000
_cell.angle_alpha   90.00
_cell.angle_beta   90.00
_cell.angle_gamma   90.00
#
_symmetry.space_group_name_H-M   'P 1'
#
loop_
_entity.id
_entity.type
_entity.pdbx_description
1 polymer ?
#
loop_
_entity_poly.entity_id
_entity_poly.type
_entity_poly.pdbx_seq_one_letter_code
_entity_poly.pdbx_strand_id
1 'polypeptide(L)'
;MPGNCHTREEIKRKLRKLKKVEIKIRFGNSAFADKEFSEKMKNVKLVWDDFFDLNEAYRGRSKYSLSELVSMNRDELKEVISEFFFNVYYTYYKENGIISNSMYDPEILSHFGLPYDADINAIKKRFRELAKKYHPDAGGDSAKFIELMESYKKLIR
;
A
#
# COMPACT_ATOMS: atom_id res chain seq x y z
N MET A 1 -1.70 28.86 -20.09
CA MET A 1 -0.82 28.35 -19.01
C MET A 1 -0.53 26.89 -19.32
N PRO A 2 0.70 26.52 -19.75
CA PRO A 2 0.98 25.12 -20.10
C PRO A 2 1.08 24.32 -18.80
N GLY A 3 0.11 23.43 -18.60
CA GLY A 3 0.04 22.54 -17.45
C GLY A 3 1.26 21.63 -17.39
N ASN A 4 1.79 21.47 -16.18
CA ASN A 4 2.97 20.70 -15.83
C ASN A 4 2.70 19.18 -15.96
N CYS A 5 2.32 18.72 -17.16
CA CYS A 5 2.03 17.32 -17.45
C CYS A 5 3.36 16.57 -17.53
N HIS A 6 3.61 15.67 -16.58
CA HIS A 6 4.78 14.79 -16.63
C HIS A 6 4.73 13.95 -17.89
N THR A 7 5.84 13.85 -18.63
CA THR A 7 5.86 12.97 -19.79
C THR A 7 5.71 11.52 -19.31
N ARG A 8 4.95 10.70 -20.05
CA ARG A 8 4.72 9.28 -19.70
C ARG A 8 6.03 8.53 -19.44
N GLU A 9 7.09 8.87 -20.18
CA GLU A 9 8.42 8.27 -20.01
C GLU A 9 9.17 8.74 -18.76
N GLU A 10 8.94 9.98 -18.29
CA GLU A 10 9.45 10.43 -16.99
C GLU A 10 8.85 9.65 -15.83
N ILE A 11 7.52 9.45 -15.84
CA ILE A 11 6.83 8.66 -14.82
C ILE A 11 7.32 7.21 -14.85
N LYS A 12 7.35 6.55 -16.02
CA LYS A 12 7.89 5.18 -16.15
C LYS A 12 9.32 5.08 -15.60
N ARG A 13 10.18 6.05 -15.91
CA ARG A 13 11.57 6.08 -15.42
C ARG A 13 11.64 6.26 -13.90
N LYS A 14 10.79 7.09 -13.30
CA LYS A 14 10.69 7.22 -11.84
C LYS A 14 10.20 5.92 -11.20
N LEU A 15 9.14 5.31 -11.73
CA LEU A 15 8.58 4.05 -11.21
C LEU A 15 9.59 2.89 -11.27
N ARG A 16 10.36 2.78 -12.36
CA ARG A 16 11.46 1.80 -12.45
C ARG A 16 12.55 2.03 -11.41
N LYS A 17 12.83 3.29 -11.06
CA LYS A 17 13.77 3.62 -9.97
C LYS A 17 13.18 3.23 -8.62
N LEU A 18 11.90 3.49 -8.36
CA LEU A 18 11.21 3.09 -7.13
C LEU A 18 11.27 1.57 -6.93
N LYS A 19 11.03 0.77 -7.99
CA LYS A 19 11.18 -0.69 -7.93
C LYS A 19 12.58 -1.12 -7.46
N LYS A 20 13.63 -0.48 -7.98
CA LYS A 20 15.02 -0.74 -7.55
C LYS A 20 15.28 -0.34 -6.10
N VAL A 21 14.66 0.75 -5.65
CA VAL A 21 14.79 1.22 -4.26
C VAL A 21 14.13 0.25 -3.30
N GLU A 22 12.92 -0.24 -3.60
CA GLU A 22 12.28 -1.29 -2.78
C GLU A 22 13.18 -2.52 -2.65
N ILE A 23 13.69 -3.02 -3.77
CA ILE A 23 14.61 -4.15 -3.79
C ILE A 23 15.80 -3.91 -2.86
N LYS A 24 16.40 -2.71 -2.94
CA LYS A 24 17.53 -2.34 -2.11
C LYS A 24 17.17 -2.25 -0.62
N ILE A 25 15.99 -1.73 -0.29
CA ILE A 25 15.51 -1.63 1.10
C ILE A 25 15.26 -3.03 1.68
N ARG A 26 14.50 -3.87 0.96
CA ARG A 26 14.06 -5.17 1.49
C ARG A 26 15.17 -6.21 1.54
N PHE A 27 16.08 -6.18 0.58
CA PHE A 27 17.05 -7.26 0.38
C PHE A 27 18.52 -6.81 0.40
N GLY A 28 18.78 -5.51 0.53
CA GLY A 28 20.14 -4.97 0.58
C GLY A 28 20.84 -4.89 -0.78
N ASN A 29 22.11 -4.47 -0.76
CA ASN A 29 22.92 -4.30 -1.98
C ASN A 29 23.33 -5.63 -2.65
N SER A 30 23.36 -6.73 -1.90
CA SER A 30 23.74 -8.07 -2.40
C SER A 30 22.76 -8.63 -3.43
N ALA A 31 21.53 -8.13 -3.43
CA ALA A 31 20.47 -8.61 -4.33
C ALA A 31 20.76 -8.41 -5.83
N PHE A 32 21.65 -7.49 -6.20
CA PHE A 32 22.05 -7.25 -7.59
C PHE A 32 23.31 -8.04 -8.02
N ALA A 33 23.99 -8.70 -7.08
CA ALA A 33 25.27 -9.39 -7.33
C ALA A 33 25.14 -10.91 -7.43
N ASP A 34 24.11 -11.49 -6.81
CA ASP A 34 23.96 -12.95 -6.71
C ASP A 34 22.88 -13.48 -7.66
N LYS A 35 23.28 -14.37 -8.59
CA LYS A 35 22.38 -15.03 -9.55
C LYS A 35 21.33 -15.90 -8.86
N GLU A 36 21.65 -16.51 -7.72
CA GLU A 36 20.70 -17.33 -6.96
C GLU A 36 19.60 -16.45 -6.33
N PHE A 37 19.99 -15.26 -5.88
CA PHE A 37 19.08 -14.28 -5.31
C PHE A 37 18.14 -13.67 -6.37
N SER A 38 18.63 -13.48 -7.59
CA SER A 38 17.83 -13.03 -8.74
C SER A 38 16.70 -14.00 -9.11
N GLU A 39 16.92 -15.33 -9.02
CA GLU A 39 15.86 -16.32 -9.24
C GLU A 39 14.84 -16.34 -8.10
N LYS A 40 15.28 -16.19 -6.84
CA LYS A 40 14.36 -16.01 -5.70
C LYS A 40 13.48 -14.77 -5.88
N MET A 41 14.04 -13.67 -6.36
CA MET A 41 13.31 -12.42 -6.59
C MET A 41 12.19 -12.50 -7.62
N LYS A 42 12.29 -13.39 -8.63
CA LYS A 42 11.21 -13.57 -9.61
C LYS A 42 9.92 -14.08 -8.97
N ASN A 43 10.03 -14.76 -7.84
CA ASN A 43 8.89 -15.33 -7.11
C ASN A 43 8.45 -14.47 -5.93
N VAL A 44 9.19 -13.42 -5.59
CA VAL A 44 8.82 -12.53 -4.48
C VAL A 44 7.88 -11.45 -4.99
N LYS A 45 6.70 -11.36 -4.37
CA LYS A 45 5.75 -10.28 -4.60
C LYS A 45 6.31 -8.97 -4.05
N LEU A 46 6.50 -7.98 -4.93
CA LEU A 46 6.94 -6.65 -4.53
C LEU A 46 5.73 -5.76 -4.24
N VAL A 47 5.87 -4.85 -3.29
CA VAL A 47 4.91 -3.77 -3.05
C VAL A 47 4.72 -2.96 -4.33
N TRP A 48 5.78 -2.79 -5.11
CA TRP A 48 5.72 -2.13 -6.40
C TRP A 48 4.71 -2.78 -7.36
N ASP A 49 4.60 -4.11 -7.36
CA ASP A 49 3.69 -4.83 -8.26
C ASP A 49 2.21 -4.64 -7.83
N ASP A 50 1.95 -4.36 -6.55
CA ASP A 50 0.61 -4.04 -6.02
C ASP A 50 0.26 -2.55 -6.21
N PHE A 51 1.26 -1.67 -6.23
CA PHE A 51 1.05 -0.22 -6.32
C PHE A 51 0.95 0.28 -7.76
N PHE A 52 1.77 -0.25 -8.68
CA PHE A 52 1.94 0.37 -10.00
C PHE A 52 1.76 -0.63 -11.14
N ASP A 53 0.90 -0.27 -12.11
CA ASP A 53 0.82 -0.95 -13.41
C ASP A 53 1.37 -0.04 -14.51
N LEU A 54 2.44 -0.51 -15.14
CA LEU A 54 3.09 0.16 -16.27
C LEU A 54 2.48 -0.24 -17.63
N ASN A 55 1.57 -1.21 -17.67
CA ASN A 55 0.93 -1.64 -18.91
C ASN A 55 -0.09 -0.61 -19.38
N GLU A 56 -0.25 -0.51 -20.70
CA GLU A 56 -1.24 0.38 -21.30
C GLU A 56 -2.67 -0.14 -21.16
N ALA A 57 -2.83 -1.47 -21.14
CA ALA A 57 -4.07 -2.13 -20.81
C ALA A 57 -4.09 -2.39 -19.29
N TYR A 58 -4.78 -1.52 -18.54
CA TYR A 58 -4.96 -1.67 -17.11
C TYR A 58 -5.58 -3.03 -16.79
N ARG A 59 -4.88 -3.85 -16.00
CA ARG A 59 -5.35 -5.20 -15.65
C ARG A 59 -6.17 -5.25 -14.35
N GLY A 60 -6.49 -4.10 -13.74
CA GLY A 60 -7.30 -4.05 -12.52
C GLY A 60 -6.62 -4.52 -11.24
N ARG A 61 -5.30 -4.78 -11.28
CA ARG A 61 -4.59 -5.42 -10.15
C ARG A 61 -3.74 -4.47 -9.32
N SER A 62 -3.41 -3.29 -9.83
CA SER A 62 -2.60 -2.30 -9.12
C SER A 62 -3.45 -1.14 -8.61
N LYS A 63 -2.97 -0.51 -7.53
CA LYS A 63 -3.62 0.67 -6.93
C LYS A 63 -3.61 1.89 -7.84
N TYR A 64 -2.52 2.11 -8.58
CA TYR A 64 -2.36 3.24 -9.49
C TYR A 64 -1.99 2.76 -10.89
N SER A 65 -2.68 3.30 -11.89
CA SER A 65 -2.40 3.11 -13.31
C SER A 65 -1.46 4.20 -13.83
N LEU A 66 -0.76 3.91 -14.93
CA LEU A 66 0.12 4.88 -15.58
C LEU A 66 -0.62 6.16 -16.00
N SER A 67 -1.87 6.07 -16.45
CA SER A 67 -2.68 7.23 -16.83
C SER A 67 -2.95 8.16 -15.65
N GLU A 68 -3.31 7.60 -14.49
CA GLU A 68 -3.59 8.38 -13.28
C GLU A 68 -2.34 9.13 -12.81
N LEU A 69 -1.20 8.44 -12.76
CA LEU A 69 0.07 9.04 -12.32
C LEU A 69 0.58 10.14 -13.24
N VAL A 70 0.23 10.09 -14.53
CA VAL A 70 0.58 11.14 -15.50
C VAL A 70 -0.30 12.37 -15.32
N SER A 71 -1.58 12.18 -14.96
CA SER A 71 -2.52 13.28 -14.70
C SER A 71 -2.33 13.95 -13.34
N MET A 72 -1.70 13.27 -12.39
CA MET A 72 -1.45 13.80 -11.05
C MET A 72 -0.47 14.96 -11.06
N ASN A 73 -0.72 15.91 -10.16
CA ASN A 73 0.22 16.98 -9.86
C ASN A 73 1.37 16.47 -8.96
N ARG A 74 2.35 17.34 -8.70
CA ARG A 74 3.55 16.98 -7.93
C ARG A 74 3.23 16.55 -6.49
N ASP A 75 2.27 17.19 -5.86
CA ASP A 75 1.94 16.94 -4.45
C ASP A 75 1.14 15.64 -4.32
N GLU A 76 0.20 15.38 -5.23
CA GLU A 76 -0.48 14.09 -5.34
C GLU A 76 0.50 12.94 -5.60
N LEU A 77 1.45 13.13 -6.53
CA LEU A 77 2.47 12.14 -6.80
C LEU A 77 3.37 11.89 -5.57
N LYS A 78 3.62 12.92 -4.77
CA LYS A 78 4.38 12.80 -3.52
C LYS A 78 3.63 11.94 -2.51
N GLU A 79 2.32 12.14 -2.35
CA GLU A 79 1.49 11.31 -1.46
C GLU A 79 1.47 9.84 -1.90
N VAL A 80 1.32 9.57 -3.20
CA VAL A 80 1.42 8.21 -3.76
C VAL A 80 2.77 7.58 -3.43
N ILE A 81 3.86 8.33 -3.58
CA ILE A 81 5.21 7.85 -3.28
C ILE A 81 5.38 7.63 -1.77
N SER A 82 4.86 8.51 -0.91
CA SER A 82 4.88 8.36 0.54
C SER A 82 4.15 7.09 0.98
N GLU A 83 2.95 6.86 0.44
CA GLU A 83 2.18 5.66 0.69
C GLU A 83 2.92 4.40 0.24
N PHE A 84 3.50 4.43 -0.97
CA PHE A 84 4.32 3.33 -1.48
C PHE A 84 5.49 3.02 -0.54
N PHE A 85 6.24 4.04 -0.11
CA PHE A 85 7.36 3.85 0.81
C PHE A 85 6.91 3.32 2.17
N PHE A 86 5.79 3.80 2.70
CA PHE A 86 5.23 3.29 3.95
C PHE A 86 4.97 1.78 3.85
N ASN A 87 4.36 1.34 2.75
CA ASN A 87 4.09 -0.08 2.52
C ASN A 87 5.39 -0.88 2.35
N VAL A 88 6.39 -0.35 1.62
CA VAL A 88 7.72 -0.98 1.50
C VAL A 88 8.38 -1.18 2.87
N TYR A 89 8.39 -0.14 3.71
CA TYR A 89 8.96 -0.22 5.05
C TYR A 89 8.16 -1.15 5.96
N TYR A 90 6.82 -1.09 5.89
CA TYR A 90 5.95 -2.01 6.63
C TYR A 90 6.24 -3.47 6.27
N THR A 91 6.31 -3.80 4.97
CA THR A 91 6.66 -5.15 4.51
C THR A 91 8.05 -5.55 4.97
N TYR A 92 9.05 -4.67 4.83
CA TYR A 92 10.40 -4.95 5.31
C TYR A 92 10.44 -5.26 6.82
N TYR A 93 9.82 -4.42 7.65
CA TYR A 93 9.78 -4.63 9.09
C TYR A 93 9.02 -5.90 9.47
N LYS A 94 7.90 -6.18 8.80
CA LYS A 94 7.13 -7.43 8.96
C LYS A 94 7.96 -8.67 8.61
N GLU A 95 8.68 -8.65 7.50
CA GLU A 95 9.55 -9.75 7.06
C GLU A 95 10.75 -9.97 7.99
N ASN A 96 11.26 -8.91 8.61
CA ASN A 96 12.38 -8.98 9.56
C ASN A 96 11.93 -9.17 11.02
N GLY A 97 10.62 -9.30 11.28
CA GLY A 97 10.07 -9.50 12.63
C GLY A 97 10.15 -8.28 13.55
N ILE A 98 10.31 -7.07 12.99
CA ILE A 98 10.46 -5.79 13.70
C ILE A 98 9.13 -5.00 13.65
N ILE A 99 8.01 -5.63 14.01
CA ILE A 99 6.71 -4.94 14.03
C ILE A 99 6.55 -4.27 15.40
N SER A 100 6.47 -2.94 15.42
CA SER A 100 6.12 -2.18 16.62
C SER A 100 4.61 -2.13 16.80
N ASN A 101 4.12 -2.04 18.05
CA ASN A 101 2.69 -1.88 18.37
C ASN A 101 2.05 -0.61 17.76
N SER A 102 2.85 0.31 17.23
CA SER A 102 2.40 1.51 16.52
C SER A 102 2.27 1.33 15.00
N MET A 103 2.66 0.17 14.44
CA MET A 103 2.60 -0.12 13.00
C MET A 103 1.42 -1.02 12.69
N TYR A 104 0.41 -0.44 12.04
CA TYR A 104 -0.82 -1.12 11.64
C TYR A 104 -0.75 -1.58 10.19
N ASP A 105 -1.47 -2.66 9.87
CA ASP A 105 -1.53 -3.19 8.50
C ASP A 105 -2.23 -2.18 7.56
N PRO A 106 -1.53 -1.61 6.55
CA PRO A 106 -2.08 -0.62 5.65
C PRO A 106 -3.29 -1.11 4.86
N GLU A 107 -3.35 -2.40 4.52
CA GLU A 107 -4.48 -2.97 3.78
C GLU A 107 -5.75 -2.97 4.65
N ILE A 108 -5.59 -3.30 5.93
CA ILE A 108 -6.71 -3.29 6.89
C ILE A 108 -7.15 -1.85 7.19
N LEU A 109 -6.21 -0.91 7.30
CA LEU A 109 -6.55 0.52 7.42
C LEU A 109 -7.33 1.01 6.21
N SER A 110 -6.90 0.64 5.00
CA SER A 110 -7.62 0.98 3.77
C SER A 110 -9.03 0.40 3.76
N HIS A 111 -9.24 -0.83 4.25
CA HIS A 111 -10.58 -1.42 4.38
C HIS A 111 -11.48 -0.62 5.35
N PHE A 112 -10.89 0.01 6.37
CA PHE A 112 -11.60 0.89 7.31
C PHE A 112 -11.82 2.31 6.75
N GLY A 113 -11.35 2.59 5.53
CA GLY A 113 -11.34 3.93 4.95
C GLY A 113 -10.43 4.89 5.71
N LEU A 114 -9.37 4.37 6.32
CA LEU A 114 -8.36 5.13 7.04
C LEU A 114 -7.10 5.29 6.18
N PRO A 115 -6.37 6.40 6.35
CA PRO A 115 -5.07 6.55 5.72
C PRO A 115 -4.07 5.55 6.32
N TYR A 116 -3.01 5.25 5.57
CA TYR A 116 -1.98 4.28 5.95
C TYR A 116 -1.21 4.66 7.23
N ASP A 117 -1.22 5.94 7.61
CA ASP A 117 -0.56 6.50 8.79
C ASP A 117 -1.54 6.74 9.96
N ALA A 118 -2.75 6.18 9.90
CA ALA A 118 -3.76 6.35 10.94
C ALA A 118 -3.29 5.83 12.30
N ASP A 119 -3.57 6.60 13.34
CA ASP A 119 -3.29 6.24 14.72
C ASP A 119 -4.38 5.35 15.33
N ILE A 120 -4.08 4.79 16.51
CA ILE A 120 -5.03 3.94 17.24
C ILE A 120 -6.35 4.66 17.58
N ASN A 121 -6.32 5.98 17.76
CA ASN A 121 -7.51 6.76 18.07
C ASN A 121 -8.44 6.85 16.86
N ALA A 122 -7.88 7.11 15.67
CA ALA A 122 -8.58 7.11 14.40
C ALA A 122 -9.17 5.73 14.09
N ILE A 123 -8.40 4.65 14.31
CA ILE A 123 -8.87 3.26 14.16
C ILE A 123 -10.08 3.00 15.07
N LYS A 124 -9.95 3.27 16.37
CA LYS A 124 -11.03 3.09 17.34
C LYS A 124 -12.26 3.93 16.99
N LYS A 125 -12.07 5.16 16.51
CA LYS A 125 -13.16 6.05 16.10
C LYS A 125 -13.91 5.48 14.90
N ARG A 126 -13.21 5.14 13.81
CA ARG A 126 -13.83 4.56 12.61
C ARG A 126 -14.49 3.22 12.88
N PHE A 127 -13.86 2.37 13.69
CA PHE A 127 -14.47 1.11 14.11
C PHE A 127 -15.83 1.34 14.79
N ARG A 128 -15.94 2.29 15.73
CA ARG A 128 -17.23 2.61 16.38
C ARG A 128 -18.28 3.13 15.40
N GLU A 129 -17.88 3.93 14.42
CA GLU A 129 -18.78 4.44 13.38
C GLU A 129 -19.33 3.30 12.50
N LEU A 130 -18.46 2.41 12.03
CA LEU A 130 -18.84 1.25 11.21
C LEU A 130 -19.63 0.22 12.01
N ALA A 131 -19.26 -0.02 13.27
CA ALA A 131 -19.96 -0.94 14.15
C ALA A 131 -21.41 -0.49 14.35
N LYS A 132 -21.68 0.80 14.56
CA LYS A 132 -23.06 1.32 14.64
C LYS A 132 -23.85 1.13 13.36
N LYS A 133 -23.18 1.23 12.20
CA LYS A 133 -23.81 1.07 10.88
C LYS A 133 -24.15 -0.39 10.55
N TYR A 134 -23.28 -1.32 10.90
CA TYR A 134 -23.45 -2.75 10.58
C TYR A 134 -24.01 -3.58 11.73
N HIS A 135 -24.29 -2.98 12.89
CA HIS A 135 -24.81 -3.70 14.03
C HIS A 135 -26.13 -4.41 13.67
N PRO A 136 -26.25 -5.74 13.89
CA PRO A 136 -27.47 -6.48 13.54
C PRO A 136 -28.71 -5.92 14.25
N ASP A 137 -28.58 -5.50 15.51
CA ASP A 137 -29.69 -4.88 16.27
C ASP A 137 -30.16 -3.53 15.70
N ALA A 138 -29.35 -2.86 14.87
CA ALA A 138 -29.73 -1.64 14.16
C ALA A 138 -30.27 -1.93 12.74
N GLY A 139 -30.56 -3.19 12.41
CA GLY A 139 -30.93 -3.63 11.06
C GLY A 139 -29.73 -3.78 10.11
N GLY A 140 -28.52 -3.85 10.65
CA GLY A 140 -27.29 -4.03 9.90
C GLY A 140 -27.01 -5.48 9.50
N ASP A 141 -25.98 -5.67 8.69
CA ASP A 141 -25.57 -6.96 8.15
C ASP A 141 -24.59 -7.66 9.12
N SER A 142 -25.02 -8.78 9.69
CA SER A 142 -24.23 -9.56 10.66
C SER A 142 -22.94 -10.10 10.07
N ALA A 143 -22.91 -10.46 8.79
CA ALA A 143 -21.70 -10.95 8.14
C ALA A 143 -20.64 -9.83 8.04
N LYS A 144 -21.07 -8.63 7.63
CA LYS A 144 -20.19 -7.44 7.57
C LYS A 144 -19.70 -7.03 8.96
N PHE A 145 -20.52 -7.22 9.99
CA PHE A 145 -20.10 -6.94 11.37
C PHE A 145 -19.02 -7.92 11.85
N ILE A 146 -19.14 -9.21 11.51
CA ILE A 146 -18.12 -10.22 11.84
C ILE A 146 -16.80 -9.90 11.12
N GLU A 147 -16.83 -9.59 9.83
CA GLU A 147 -15.66 -9.20 9.04
C GLU A 147 -14.96 -7.95 9.63
N LEU A 148 -15.75 -6.95 10.03
CA LEU A 148 -15.26 -5.75 10.71
C LEU A 148 -14.54 -6.10 12.03
N MET A 149 -15.12 -7.00 12.82
CA MET A 149 -14.53 -7.45 14.10
C MET A 149 -13.22 -8.19 13.91
N GLU A 150 -13.13 -9.09 12.93
CA GLU A 150 -11.90 -9.84 12.64
C GLU A 150 -10.78 -8.92 12.18
N SER A 151 -11.10 -7.97 11.30
CA SER A 151 -10.15 -6.98 10.80
C SER A 151 -9.65 -6.07 11.93
N TYR A 152 -10.53 -5.62 12.83
CA TYR A 152 -10.14 -4.82 14.00
C TYR A 152 -9.23 -5.60 14.96
N LYS A 153 -9.51 -6.89 15.20
CA LYS A 153 -8.65 -7.75 16.03
C LYS A 153 -7.24 -7.87 15.46
N LYS A 154 -7.09 -7.96 14.14
CA LYS A 154 -5.77 -8.01 13.48
C LYS A 154 -4.96 -6.72 13.67
N LEU A 155 -5.62 -5.57 13.83
CA LEU A 155 -4.93 -4.30 14.07
C LEU A 155 -4.42 -4.13 15.50
N ILE A 156 -5.10 -4.72 16.50
CA ILE A 156 -4.84 -4.43 17.93
C ILE A 156 -4.11 -5.56 18.66
N ARG A 157 -3.91 -6.68 17.98
CA ARG A 157 -3.18 -7.84 18.51
C ARG A 157 -1.69 -7.59 18.55
#